data_AF-A0A939NLP9-F1
#
_entry.id   AF-A0A939NLP9-F1
#
_cell.length_a   1.000
_cell.length_b   1.000
_cell.length_c   1.000
_cell.angle_alpha   90.00
_cell.angle_beta   90.00
_cell.angle_gamma   90.00
#
_symmetry.space_group_name_H-M   'P 1'
#
loop_
_entity.id
_entity.type
_entity.pdbx_description
1 polymer ?
#
loop_
_entity_poly.entity_id
_entity_poly.type
_entity_poly.pdbx_seq_one_letter_code
_entity_poly.pdbx_strand_id
1 'polypeptide(L)'
;MDEDAYAIRAIASAGLTALVSNRSRRFSLYGERVGGLSVVCDNADAAGRVLGQLKATVRRNYSSLAGFGAVWCRSAQRSRAECPVAGRSGGHAHPHQRHARRAGEGPAGSPAGGDFSYLLTQRGMFSYTGFSADQVDVLRQEHGIYLIASGRVCVAGLNHGNIARVASAFAAVCAR
;
A
#
# COMPACT_ATOMS: atom_id res chain seq x y z
N MET A 1 3.93 12.33 6.83
CA MET A 1 2.71 12.79 6.10
C MET A 1 3.10 13.76 5.02
N ASP A 2 3.97 14.73 5.31
CA ASP A 2 4.36 15.74 4.32
C ASP A 2 5.15 15.16 3.13
N GLU A 3 6.07 14.20 3.37
CA GLU A 3 6.73 13.46 2.27
C GLU A 3 5.73 12.71 1.39
N ASP A 4 4.81 11.92 1.98
CA ASP A 4 3.80 11.16 1.22
C ASP A 4 2.86 12.05 0.40
N ALA A 5 2.58 13.25 0.88
CA ALA A 5 1.67 14.20 0.25
C ALA A 5 2.38 15.18 -0.70
N TYR A 6 3.71 15.12 -0.81
CA TYR A 6 4.52 16.09 -1.54
C TYR A 6 4.04 16.29 -2.97
N ALA A 7 3.93 15.21 -3.75
CA ALA A 7 3.54 15.30 -5.16
C ALA A 7 2.15 15.94 -5.34
N ILE A 8 1.18 15.56 -4.50
CA ILE A 8 -0.18 16.12 -4.54
C ILE A 8 -0.16 17.61 -4.21
N ARG A 9 0.61 18.00 -3.18
CA ARG A 9 0.76 19.41 -2.80
C ARG A 9 1.49 20.22 -3.86
N ALA A 10 2.54 19.67 -4.46
CA ALA A 10 3.30 20.32 -5.54
C ALA A 10 2.42 20.59 -6.77
N ILE A 11 1.60 19.60 -7.17
CA ILE A 11 0.62 19.75 -8.25
C ILE A 11 -0.39 20.85 -7.92
N ALA A 12 -0.94 20.85 -6.70
CA ALA A 12 -1.88 21.88 -6.27
C ALA A 12 -1.24 23.27 -6.22
N SER A 13 0.00 23.39 -5.72
CA SER A 13 0.72 24.68 -5.66
C SER A 13 1.11 25.21 -7.04
N ALA A 14 1.28 24.34 -8.02
CA ALA A 14 1.52 24.74 -9.41
C ALA A 14 0.25 25.21 -10.12
N GLY A 15 -0.92 25.20 -9.46
CA GLY A 15 -2.19 25.60 -10.06
C GLY A 15 -2.72 24.62 -11.10
N LEU A 16 -2.22 23.37 -11.09
CA LEU A 16 -2.64 22.36 -12.05
C LEU A 16 -3.96 21.72 -11.61
N THR A 17 -4.89 21.57 -12.55
CA THR A 17 -6.08 20.75 -12.35
C THR A 17 -5.67 19.30 -12.12
N ALA A 18 -6.14 18.70 -11.03
CA ALA A 18 -5.74 17.35 -10.64
C ALA A 18 -6.90 16.57 -10.01
N LEU A 19 -6.92 15.28 -10.30
CA LEU A 19 -7.83 14.32 -9.68
C LEU A 19 -7.04 13.43 -8.74
N VAL A 20 -7.41 13.46 -7.46
CA VAL A 20 -6.74 12.71 -6.39
C VAL A 20 -7.74 11.73 -5.80
N SER A 21 -7.45 10.44 -5.92
CA SER A 21 -8.25 9.37 -5.31
C SER A 21 -7.45 8.69 -4.21
N ASN A 22 -8.09 8.43 -3.07
CA ASN A 22 -7.50 7.65 -1.99
C ASN A 22 -8.44 6.55 -1.50
N ARG A 23 -7.85 5.46 -1.04
CA ARG A 23 -8.55 4.34 -0.41
C ARG A 23 -8.01 4.13 0.99
N SER A 24 -8.89 3.82 1.94
CA SER A 24 -8.62 3.69 3.37
C SER A 24 -7.78 2.45 3.77
N ARG A 25 -6.71 2.11 3.04
CA ARG A 25 -5.75 1.09 3.49
C ARG A 25 -5.13 1.45 4.85
N ARG A 26 -5.05 2.74 5.18
CA ARG A 26 -4.55 3.24 6.47
C ARG A 26 -5.38 2.80 7.67
N PHE A 27 -6.68 2.50 7.50
CA PHE A 27 -7.56 2.07 8.59
C PHE A 27 -7.82 0.57 8.60
N SER A 28 -7.16 -0.20 7.72
CA SER A 28 -7.44 -1.64 7.54
C SER A 28 -8.91 -1.98 7.25
N LEU A 29 -9.70 -0.99 6.79
CA LEU A 29 -11.12 -1.14 6.45
C LEU A 29 -11.29 -1.61 5.01
N TYR A 30 -10.73 -2.80 4.68
CA TYR A 30 -10.74 -3.33 3.32
C TYR A 30 -12.17 -3.66 2.84
N GLY A 31 -12.98 -4.27 3.71
CA GLY A 31 -14.36 -4.68 3.43
C GLY A 31 -15.35 -3.52 3.31
N GLU A 32 -15.12 -2.43 4.05
CA GLU A 32 -16.02 -1.27 4.09
C GLU A 32 -15.96 -0.37 2.85
N ARG A 33 -15.02 -0.64 1.94
CA ARG A 33 -14.87 0.07 0.66
C ARG A 33 -14.76 1.61 0.78
N VAL A 34 -14.22 2.10 1.90
CA VAL A 34 -14.12 3.54 2.17
C VAL A 34 -12.95 4.16 1.40
N GLY A 35 -13.20 5.33 0.83
CA GLY A 35 -12.22 6.15 0.12
C GLY A 35 -12.75 7.56 -0.12
N GLY A 36 -11.96 8.37 -0.82
CA GLY A 36 -12.30 9.74 -1.17
C GLY A 36 -11.80 10.08 -2.56
N LEU A 37 -12.51 11.00 -3.20
CA LEU A 37 -12.14 11.62 -4.47
C LEU A 37 -12.09 13.13 -4.26
N SER A 38 -10.98 13.76 -4.62
CA SER A 38 -10.77 15.19 -4.57
C SER A 38 -10.39 15.69 -5.96
N VAL A 39 -10.95 16.83 -6.37
CA VAL A 39 -10.62 17.47 -7.65
C VAL A 39 -10.16 18.89 -7.35
N VAL A 40 -8.95 19.23 -7.78
CA VAL A 40 -8.41 20.59 -7.70
C VAL A 40 -8.99 21.39 -8.86
N CYS A 41 -9.69 22.47 -8.55
CA CYS A 41 -10.35 23.34 -9.52
C CYS A 41 -9.85 24.78 -9.34
N ASP A 42 -9.90 25.57 -10.40
CA ASP A 42 -9.35 26.94 -10.43
C ASP A 42 -10.13 27.92 -9.54
N ASN A 43 -11.44 27.69 -9.38
CA ASN A 43 -12.32 28.53 -8.59
C ASN A 43 -13.53 27.75 -8.03
N ALA A 44 -14.28 28.42 -7.14
CA ALA A 44 -15.44 27.86 -6.46
C ALA A 44 -16.58 27.48 -7.43
N ASP A 45 -16.79 28.25 -8.50
CA ASP A 45 -17.85 27.98 -9.48
C ASP A 45 -17.57 26.71 -10.27
N ALA A 46 -16.33 26.53 -10.73
CA ALA A 46 -15.86 25.31 -11.39
C ALA A 46 -15.99 24.11 -10.45
N ALA A 47 -15.58 24.25 -9.18
CA ALA A 47 -15.72 23.21 -8.17
C ALA A 47 -17.19 22.80 -7.95
N GLY A 48 -18.11 23.76 -7.93
CA GLY A 48 -19.55 23.51 -7.81
C GLY A 48 -20.10 22.70 -8.99
N ARG A 49 -19.72 23.06 -10.22
CA ARG A 49 -20.13 22.32 -11.44
C ARG A 49 -19.56 20.90 -11.45
N VAL A 50 -18.28 20.74 -11.13
CA VAL A 50 -17.63 19.42 -11.02
C VAL A 50 -18.30 18.55 -9.98
N LEU A 51 -18.58 19.09 -8.79
CA LEU A 51 -19.28 18.35 -7.73
C LEU A 51 -20.68 17.91 -8.18
N GLY A 52 -21.40 18.77 -8.92
CA GLY A 52 -22.70 18.44 -9.50
C GLY A 52 -22.63 17.24 -10.44
N GLN A 53 -21.65 17.23 -11.36
CA GLN A 53 -21.44 16.10 -12.29
C GLN A 53 -21.04 14.82 -11.55
N LEU A 54 -20.15 14.91 -10.55
CA LEU A 54 -19.77 13.75 -9.73
C LEU A 54 -20.97 13.16 -9.00
N LYS A 55 -21.84 13.99 -8.40
CA LYS A 55 -23.09 13.52 -7.77
C LYS A 55 -24.01 12.82 -8.77
N ALA A 56 -24.17 13.37 -9.97
CA ALA A 56 -24.99 12.76 -11.02
C ALA A 56 -24.44 11.38 -11.44
N THR A 57 -23.13 11.25 -11.60
CA THR A 57 -22.47 9.96 -11.92
C THR A 57 -22.64 8.95 -10.79
N VAL A 58 -22.41 9.35 -9.53
CA VAL A 58 -22.63 8.49 -8.35
C VAL A 58 -24.06 7.97 -8.32
N ARG A 59 -25.03 8.86 -8.55
CA ARG A 59 -26.46 8.52 -8.51
C ARG A 59 -26.84 7.48 -9.56
N ARG A 60 -26.27 7.57 -10.76
CA ARG A 60 -26.51 6.60 -11.86
C ARG A 60 -25.78 5.28 -11.68
N ASN A 61 -24.67 5.26 -10.94
CA ASN A 61 -23.86 4.06 -10.76
C ASN A 61 -24.36 3.21 -9.58
N TYR A 62 -24.37 3.78 -8.38
CA TYR A 62 -24.68 3.03 -7.15
C TYR A 62 -25.53 3.83 -6.17
N SER A 63 -26.27 4.85 -6.65
CA SER A 63 -27.21 5.67 -5.90
C SER A 63 -26.59 6.58 -4.84
N SER A 64 -25.98 6.02 -3.79
CA SER A 64 -25.35 6.73 -2.69
C SER A 64 -24.20 5.91 -2.10
N LEU A 65 -23.25 6.59 -1.44
CA LEU A 65 -22.07 5.95 -0.85
C LEU A 65 -22.43 5.18 0.44
N ALA A 66 -21.65 4.14 0.75
CA ALA A 66 -21.75 3.41 2.02
C ALA A 66 -21.39 4.32 3.21
N GLY A 67 -22.30 4.43 4.19
CA GLY A 67 -22.17 5.37 5.30
C GLY A 67 -21.31 4.89 6.47
N PHE A 68 -21.39 3.60 6.82
CA PHE A 68 -20.83 3.07 8.07
C PHE A 68 -19.32 3.30 8.20
N GLY A 69 -18.52 2.77 7.27
CA GLY A 69 -17.07 2.98 7.30
C GLY A 69 -16.63 4.45 7.16
N ALA A 70 -17.43 5.30 6.51
CA ALA A 70 -17.15 6.73 6.40
C ALA A 70 -17.28 7.45 7.75
N VAL A 71 -18.28 7.06 8.57
CA VAL A 71 -18.44 7.57 9.95
C VAL A 71 -17.26 7.15 10.82
N TRP A 72 -16.81 5.91 10.69
CA TRP A 72 -15.66 5.40 11.45
C TRP A 72 -14.37 6.13 11.11
N CYS A 73 -14.07 6.30 9.81
CA CYS A 73 -12.94 7.10 9.35
C CYS A 73 -12.98 8.54 9.87
N ARG A 74 -14.17 9.18 9.85
CA ARG A 74 -14.35 10.54 10.37
C ARG A 74 -14.07 10.62 11.86
N SER A 75 -14.61 9.68 12.63
CA SER A 75 -14.38 9.60 14.08
C SER A 75 -12.89 9.42 14.40
N ALA A 76 -12.26 8.42 13.78
CA ALA A 76 -10.83 8.15 13.95
C ALA A 76 -9.95 9.35 13.57
N GLN A 77 -10.32 10.10 12.53
CA GLN A 77 -9.57 11.28 12.10
C GLN A 77 -9.72 12.46 13.07
N ARG A 78 -10.90 12.65 13.68
CA ARG A 78 -11.13 13.66 14.73
C ARG A 78 -10.35 13.32 16.00
N SER A 79 -10.47 12.09 16.50
CA SER A 79 -9.75 11.66 17.71
C SER A 79 -8.22 11.74 17.53
N ARG A 80 -7.71 11.53 16.32
CA ARG A 80 -6.27 11.68 16.01
C ARG A 80 -5.82 13.14 15.95
N ALA A 81 -6.69 14.07 15.59
CA ALA A 81 -6.42 15.50 15.65
C ALA A 81 -6.38 16.00 17.11
N GLU A 82 -7.22 15.41 17.97
CA GLU A 82 -7.30 15.72 19.40
C GLU A 82 -6.17 15.04 20.22
N CYS A 83 -5.61 13.93 19.74
CA CYS A 83 -4.56 13.17 20.44
C CYS A 83 -3.38 12.79 19.51
N PRO A 84 -2.39 13.70 19.30
CA PRO A 84 -1.30 13.51 18.33
C PRO A 84 -0.40 12.30 18.59
N VAL A 85 -0.27 11.89 19.86
CA VAL A 85 0.57 10.75 20.28
C VAL A 85 -0.01 9.41 19.80
N ALA A 86 -1.33 9.22 19.88
CA ALA A 86 -2.02 8.05 19.31
C ALA A 86 -1.92 8.00 17.78
N GLY A 87 -1.74 9.16 17.15
CA GLY A 87 -1.54 9.26 15.72
C GLY A 87 -0.22 8.72 15.20
N ARG A 88 0.81 8.60 16.04
CA ARG A 88 2.12 8.05 15.64
C ARG A 88 2.13 6.51 15.62
N SER A 89 1.32 5.88 16.47
CA SER A 89 1.26 4.42 16.63
C SER A 89 0.46 3.71 15.53
N GLY A 90 -0.54 4.38 14.95
CA GLY A 90 -1.42 3.82 13.90
C GLY A 90 -0.87 3.87 12.47
N GLY A 91 0.37 4.33 12.27
CA GLY A 91 1.06 4.31 10.98
C GLY A 91 1.54 2.90 10.62
N HIS A 92 0.61 1.96 10.41
CA HIS A 92 0.88 0.54 10.14
C HIS A 92 1.55 0.26 8.77
N ALA A 93 2.28 1.22 8.20
CA ALA A 93 3.16 1.00 7.05
C ALA A 93 4.66 0.93 7.43
N HIS A 94 5.06 1.40 8.61
CA HIS A 94 6.49 1.40 9.00
C HIS A 94 6.96 0.22 9.87
N PRO A 95 6.13 -0.43 10.72
CA PRO A 95 6.61 -1.58 11.50
C PRO A 95 6.96 -2.77 10.61
N HIS A 96 6.12 -3.12 9.64
CA HIS A 96 6.36 -4.26 8.74
C HIS A 96 7.60 -4.06 7.85
N GLN A 97 7.88 -2.81 7.43
CA GLN A 97 9.13 -2.47 6.75
C GLN A 97 10.36 -2.66 7.65
N ARG A 98 10.26 -2.45 8.96
CA ARG A 98 11.36 -2.74 9.90
C ARG A 98 11.60 -4.24 10.09
N HIS A 99 10.55 -5.06 10.06
CA HIS A 99 10.66 -6.52 10.18
C HIS A 99 11.22 -7.15 8.90
N ALA A 100 10.77 -6.67 7.73
CA ALA A 100 11.36 -7.03 6.44
C ALA A 100 12.79 -6.50 6.27
N ARG A 101 13.13 -5.36 6.89
CA ARG A 101 14.51 -4.85 6.89
C ARG A 101 15.48 -5.74 7.67
N ARG A 102 15.02 -6.35 8.76
CA ARG A 102 15.77 -7.41 9.46
C ARG A 102 15.77 -8.74 8.70
N ALA A 103 14.79 -8.95 7.81
CA ALA A 103 14.76 -10.11 6.92
C ALA A 103 15.89 -10.11 5.90
N GLY A 104 16.23 -8.95 5.33
CA GLY A 104 17.33 -8.86 4.36
C GLY A 104 18.72 -8.99 4.97
N GLU A 105 18.85 -8.98 6.30
CA GLU A 105 20.06 -9.43 6.99
C GLU A 105 20.18 -10.97 6.98
N GLY A 106 19.07 -11.70 6.76
CA GLY A 106 18.99 -13.17 6.79
C GLY A 106 19.47 -13.93 5.55
N PRO A 107 19.40 -13.40 4.31
CA PRO A 107 19.98 -14.04 3.14
C PRO A 107 21.18 -13.28 2.55
N ALA A 108 21.65 -12.19 3.16
CA ALA A 108 22.94 -11.56 2.80
C ALA A 108 24.15 -12.52 2.97
N GLY A 109 23.92 -13.73 3.52
CA GLY A 109 24.91 -14.81 3.62
C GLY A 109 24.50 -16.14 3.00
N SER A 110 23.46 -16.22 2.15
CA SER A 110 23.18 -17.47 1.44
C SER A 110 24.02 -17.53 0.15
N PRO A 111 24.85 -18.57 -0.08
CA PRO A 111 25.83 -18.61 -1.18
C PRO A 111 25.22 -18.70 -2.59
N ALA A 112 23.89 -18.74 -2.70
CA ALA A 112 23.15 -18.96 -3.94
C ALA A 112 22.64 -17.64 -4.56
N GLY A 113 23.57 -16.79 -5.00
CA GLY A 113 23.45 -16.10 -6.30
C GLY A 113 22.44 -14.97 -6.52
N GLY A 114 21.89 -14.30 -5.50
CA GLY A 114 21.01 -13.14 -5.73
C GLY A 114 21.20 -12.00 -4.72
N ASP A 115 21.52 -10.78 -5.20
CA ASP A 115 21.50 -9.58 -4.37
C ASP A 115 20.06 -9.11 -4.17
N PHE A 116 19.48 -9.37 -2.99
CA PHE A 116 18.13 -8.94 -2.62
C PHE A 116 18.11 -7.62 -1.83
N SER A 117 19.20 -6.84 -1.83
CA SER A 117 19.31 -5.56 -1.12
C SER A 117 18.21 -4.56 -1.49
N TYR A 118 17.68 -4.62 -2.73
CA TYR A 118 16.56 -3.78 -3.17
C TYR A 118 15.25 -4.02 -2.40
N LEU A 119 15.05 -5.19 -1.79
CA LEU A 119 13.88 -5.44 -0.93
C LEU A 119 13.91 -4.55 0.32
N LEU A 120 15.09 -4.07 0.73
CA LEU A 120 15.28 -3.19 1.89
C LEU A 120 14.99 -1.72 1.58
N THR A 121 15.22 -1.30 0.34
CA THR A 121 15.11 0.10 -0.10
C THR A 121 13.71 0.43 -0.61
N GLN A 122 12.98 -0.56 -1.13
CA GLN A 122 11.62 -0.37 -1.63
C GLN A 122 10.64 0.09 -0.53
N ARG A 123 9.76 1.03 -0.90
CA ARG A 123 8.73 1.59 -0.02
C ARG A 123 7.36 1.00 -0.39
N GLY A 124 6.66 0.46 0.59
CA GLY A 124 5.28 -0.03 0.44
C GLY A 124 5.04 -1.35 1.16
N MET A 125 3.93 -2.00 0.82
CA MET A 125 3.59 -3.37 1.28
C MET A 125 4.07 -4.45 0.30
N PHE A 126 4.50 -4.05 -0.89
CA PHE A 126 4.83 -4.96 -1.98
C PHE A 126 6.24 -4.69 -2.49
N SER A 127 6.88 -5.77 -2.91
CA SER A 127 8.18 -5.75 -3.59
C SER A 127 8.14 -6.66 -4.81
N TYR A 128 9.06 -6.44 -5.74
CA TYR A 128 9.27 -7.32 -6.88
C TYR A 128 10.53 -8.13 -6.64
N THR A 129 10.42 -9.46 -6.61
CA THR A 129 11.55 -10.35 -6.34
C THR A 129 12.43 -10.58 -7.55
N GLY A 130 11.96 -10.28 -8.76
CA GLY A 130 12.66 -10.58 -10.01
C GLY A 130 12.50 -12.03 -10.49
N PHE A 131 11.74 -12.85 -9.78
CA PHE A 131 11.48 -14.23 -10.20
C PHE A 131 10.62 -14.30 -11.46
N SER A 132 10.96 -15.25 -12.34
CA SER A 132 10.13 -15.61 -13.48
C SER A 132 8.84 -16.31 -13.04
N ALA A 133 7.88 -16.44 -13.95
CA ALA A 133 6.64 -17.18 -13.68
C ALA A 133 6.93 -18.65 -13.31
N ASP A 134 7.89 -19.29 -13.97
CA ASP A 134 8.29 -20.67 -13.69
C ASP A 134 8.88 -20.82 -12.29
N GLN A 135 9.75 -19.88 -11.88
CA GLN A 135 10.31 -19.84 -10.52
C GLN A 135 9.21 -19.60 -9.47
N VAL A 136 8.22 -18.75 -9.77
CA VAL A 136 7.05 -18.56 -8.90
C VAL A 136 6.22 -19.83 -8.79
N ASP A 137 6.07 -20.59 -9.86
CA ASP A 137 5.36 -21.86 -9.84
C ASP A 137 6.09 -22.94 -9.04
N VAL A 138 7.42 -22.98 -9.10
CA VAL A 138 8.23 -23.83 -8.22
C VAL A 138 8.03 -23.46 -6.76
N LEU A 139 8.10 -22.16 -6.41
CA LEU A 139 7.82 -21.68 -5.05
C LEU A 139 6.44 -22.11 -4.55
N ARG A 140 5.44 -22.09 -5.43
CA ARG A 140 4.08 -22.52 -5.13
C ARG A 140 3.98 -24.02 -4.91
N GLN A 141 4.50 -24.82 -5.85
CA GLN A 141 4.32 -26.26 -5.88
C GLN A 141 5.19 -26.99 -4.86
N GLU A 142 6.46 -26.61 -4.73
CA GLU A 142 7.43 -27.32 -3.89
C GLU A 142 7.52 -26.72 -2.47
N HIS A 143 7.32 -25.41 -2.32
CA HIS A 143 7.52 -24.72 -1.05
C HIS A 143 6.23 -24.20 -0.39
N GLY A 144 5.10 -24.23 -1.11
CA GLY A 144 3.82 -23.70 -0.63
C GLY A 144 3.84 -22.18 -0.43
N ILE A 145 4.68 -21.47 -1.18
CA ILE A 145 4.85 -20.01 -1.10
C ILE A 145 4.22 -19.38 -2.33
N TYR A 146 3.22 -18.52 -2.10
CA TYR A 146 2.38 -17.97 -3.16
C TYR A 146 2.77 -16.52 -3.46
N LEU A 147 3.32 -16.29 -4.65
CA LEU A 147 3.57 -14.96 -5.21
C LEU A 147 2.64 -14.73 -6.42
N ILE A 148 2.56 -13.48 -6.86
CA ILE A 148 1.97 -13.19 -8.19
C ILE A 148 2.98 -13.65 -9.25
N ALA A 149 2.52 -14.19 -10.37
CA ALA A 149 3.35 -14.65 -11.49
C ALA A 149 4.37 -13.60 -11.99
N SER A 150 4.09 -12.30 -11.77
CA SER A 150 5.03 -11.20 -12.03
C SER A 150 6.19 -11.08 -11.04
N GLY A 151 6.41 -12.08 -10.17
CA GLY A 151 7.36 -12.01 -9.05
C GLY A 151 6.99 -10.98 -7.97
N ARG A 152 5.75 -10.48 -7.93
CA ARG A 152 5.33 -9.51 -6.92
C ARG A 152 4.98 -10.21 -5.61
N VAL A 153 5.66 -9.85 -4.53
CA VAL A 153 5.47 -10.39 -3.17
C VAL A 153 4.87 -9.36 -2.22
N CYS A 154 3.99 -9.80 -1.32
CA CYS A 154 3.48 -8.99 -0.21
C CYS A 154 4.41 -9.15 1.00
N VAL A 155 5.25 -8.15 1.23
CA VAL A 155 6.22 -8.13 2.33
C VAL A 155 5.53 -8.09 3.70
N ALA A 156 4.31 -7.55 3.77
CA ALA A 156 3.51 -7.54 4.99
C ALA A 156 3.07 -8.95 5.47
N GLY A 157 3.16 -9.97 4.60
CA GLY A 157 2.90 -11.37 4.98
C GLY A 157 4.08 -12.05 5.69
N LEU A 158 5.26 -11.42 5.71
CA LEU A 158 6.45 -11.95 6.37
C LEU A 158 6.44 -11.61 7.87
N ASN A 159 6.81 -12.58 8.70
CA ASN A 159 6.92 -12.45 10.15
C ASN A 159 8.02 -13.36 10.68
N HIS A 160 8.39 -13.20 11.95
CA HIS A 160 9.49 -13.97 12.57
C HIS A 160 9.35 -15.49 12.46
N GLY A 161 8.13 -16.03 12.37
CA GLY A 161 7.88 -17.47 12.27
C GLY A 161 8.04 -18.05 10.87
N ASN A 162 7.91 -17.25 9.80
CA ASN A 162 7.96 -17.76 8.42
C ASN A 162 9.17 -17.26 7.60
N ILE A 163 9.86 -16.23 8.07
CA ILE A 163 10.87 -15.51 7.30
C ILE A 163 12.06 -16.37 6.88
N ALA A 164 12.54 -17.25 7.76
CA ALA A 164 13.65 -18.15 7.48
C ALA A 164 13.27 -19.18 6.40
N ARG A 165 12.07 -19.76 6.51
CA ARG A 165 11.55 -20.69 5.50
C ARG A 165 11.43 -20.04 4.12
N VAL A 166 10.93 -18.80 4.07
CA VAL A 166 10.79 -18.07 2.80
C VAL A 166 12.16 -17.76 2.20
N ALA A 167 13.12 -17.32 3.01
CA ALA A 167 14.49 -17.06 2.55
C ALA A 167 15.17 -18.32 1.99
N SER A 168 15.05 -19.46 2.68
CA SER A 168 15.62 -20.73 2.19
C SER A 168 14.98 -21.20 0.89
N ALA A 169 13.65 -21.04 0.74
CA ALA A 169 12.97 -21.38 -0.51
C ALA A 169 13.40 -20.48 -1.67
N PHE A 170 13.58 -19.16 -1.41
CA PHE A 170 14.07 -18.23 -2.42
C PHE A 170 15.48 -18.62 -2.89
N ALA A 171 16.38 -18.93 -1.95
CA ALA A 171 17.73 -19.39 -2.28
C ALA A 171 17.72 -20.70 -3.08
N ALA A 172 16.87 -21.66 -2.73
CA ALA A 172 16.74 -22.93 -3.45
C ALA A 172 16.27 -22.75 -4.90
N VAL A 173 15.35 -21.81 -5.14
CA VAL A 173 14.84 -21.50 -6.48
C VAL A 173 15.82 -20.65 -7.29
N CYS A 174 16.65 -19.82 -6.65
CA CYS A 174 17.75 -19.09 -7.30
C CYS A 174 18.89 -19.99 -7.76
N ALA A 175 19.13 -21.09 -7.05
CA ALA A 175 20.21 -22.03 -7.36
C ALA A 175 19.91 -22.97 -8.53
N ARG A 176 18.67 -22.94 -9.04
CA ARG A 176 18.21 -23.70 -10.22
C ARG A 176 18.38 -22.86 -11.48
#